data_AF-A0A1E9ZC95-F1
#
_entry.id   AF-A0A1E9ZC95-F1
#
_cell.length_a   1.000
_cell.length_b   1.000
_cell.length_c   1.000
_cell.angle_alpha   90.00
_cell.angle_beta   90.00
_cell.angle_gamma   90.00
#
_symmetry.space_group_name_H-M   'P 1'
#
loop_
_entity.id
_entity.type
_entity.pdbx_description
1 polymer ?
#
loop_
_entity_poly.entity_id
_entity_poly.type
_entity_poly.pdbx_seq_one_letter_code
_entity_poly.pdbx_strand_id
1 'polypeptide(L)'
;MTLSPLQLAAIVSAGVPGIYPVGAEPVREDSDDFDSAIIADSTGRRWRVCAPRRPDASMRLEAEHLILQSFSPGLRARLPFAVPTVAGTVPYAGGNVFVYTHIPGTIYDVDQLAELSRREVAANRPSLASIIAKDIATLHVMPEDIIYEADLPSYSSEQIRLRKNAELERAAATGKVPADLLAHWRAVLSPGPMWQFRPRVVHGDMGAENLVLHVTPTEARIVEVTGWSEVHVGDPAQDFAWLYSCQDIDFTDEAIEVYRQQMPQLPDAYLAQRANFYAEFAIAQWLTHTVEVGDRDGATHAVSMLLDIQDDLRASGELLGQEEVGPLVGPAE
;
A
#
# COMPACT_ATOMS: atom_id res chain seq x y z
N MET A 1 -5.75 -10.01 -24.78
CA MET A 1 -7.15 -9.84 -25.23
C MET A 1 -7.92 -9.37 -24.02
N THR A 2 -8.69 -8.30 -24.13
CA THR A 2 -9.49 -7.76 -23.03
C THR A 2 -10.83 -8.50 -22.91
N LEU A 3 -11.19 -8.91 -21.70
CA LEU A 3 -12.44 -9.61 -21.40
C LEU A 3 -13.52 -8.61 -20.97
N SER A 4 -14.67 -8.67 -21.63
CA SER A 4 -15.85 -7.90 -21.23
C SER A 4 -16.50 -8.48 -19.96
N PRO A 5 -17.30 -7.69 -19.22
CA PRO A 5 -18.02 -8.17 -18.04
C PRO A 5 -18.90 -9.40 -18.31
N LEU A 6 -19.52 -9.49 -19.50
CA LEU A 6 -20.32 -10.65 -19.88
C LEU A 6 -19.47 -11.90 -20.14
N GLN A 7 -18.26 -11.75 -20.70
CA GLN A 7 -17.33 -12.87 -20.84
C GLN A 7 -16.84 -13.37 -19.49
N LEU A 8 -16.53 -12.46 -18.55
CA LEU A 8 -16.20 -12.82 -17.18
C LEU A 8 -17.35 -13.55 -16.48
N ALA A 9 -18.59 -13.10 -16.68
CA ALA A 9 -19.76 -13.81 -16.18
C ALA A 9 -19.92 -15.22 -16.77
N ALA A 10 -19.68 -15.40 -18.07
CA ALA A 10 -19.69 -16.72 -18.68
C ALA A 10 -18.61 -17.65 -18.09
N ILE A 11 -17.41 -17.13 -17.85
CA ILE A 11 -16.30 -17.88 -17.22
C ILE A 11 -16.69 -18.32 -15.81
N VAL A 12 -17.23 -17.41 -14.99
CA VAL A 12 -17.67 -17.74 -13.63
C VAL A 12 -18.79 -18.78 -13.63
N SER A 13 -19.78 -18.62 -14.50
CA SER A 13 -20.89 -19.58 -14.64
C SER A 13 -20.40 -21.00 -14.99
N ALA A 14 -19.36 -21.09 -15.82
CA ALA A 14 -18.78 -22.37 -16.24
C ALA A 14 -17.86 -22.99 -15.18
N GLY A 15 -17.19 -22.15 -14.36
CA GLY A 15 -16.05 -22.58 -13.56
C GLY A 15 -16.24 -22.55 -12.04
N VAL A 16 -17.21 -21.81 -11.50
CA VAL A 16 -17.42 -21.69 -10.05
C VAL A 16 -18.77 -22.28 -9.63
N PRO A 17 -18.80 -23.50 -9.07
CA PRO A 17 -20.04 -24.14 -8.61
C PRO A 17 -20.80 -23.27 -7.60
N GLY A 18 -22.12 -23.14 -7.81
CA GLY A 18 -23.00 -22.41 -6.90
C GLY A 18 -23.04 -20.89 -7.10
N ILE A 19 -22.34 -20.36 -8.10
CA ILE A 19 -22.52 -19.00 -8.60
C ILE A 19 -23.23 -19.07 -9.95
N TYR A 20 -24.43 -18.52 -10.03
CA TYR A 20 -25.24 -18.46 -11.25
C TYR A 20 -25.44 -17.00 -11.65
N PRO A 21 -24.58 -16.44 -12.52
CA PRO A 21 -24.63 -15.04 -12.92
C PRO A 21 -25.97 -14.65 -13.56
N VAL A 22 -26.56 -13.54 -13.11
CA VAL A 22 -27.77 -12.93 -13.70
C VAL A 22 -27.54 -11.48 -14.16
N GLY A 23 -26.41 -10.88 -13.77
CA GLY A 23 -25.99 -9.55 -14.21
C GLY A 23 -24.48 -9.39 -14.10
N ALA A 24 -23.93 -8.52 -14.94
CA ALA A 24 -22.51 -8.18 -14.92
C ALA A 24 -22.34 -6.68 -15.19
N GLU A 25 -21.54 -6.03 -14.36
CA GLU A 25 -21.24 -4.61 -14.43
C GLU A 25 -19.72 -4.43 -14.53
N PRO A 26 -19.23 -3.47 -15.34
CA PRO A 26 -17.81 -3.14 -15.33
C PRO A 26 -17.41 -2.53 -13.99
N VAL A 27 -16.19 -2.81 -13.55
CA VAL A 27 -15.55 -2.05 -12.45
C VAL A 27 -14.98 -0.76 -13.07
N ARG A 28 -15.23 0.39 -12.45
CA ARG A 28 -14.78 1.69 -13.00
C ARG A 28 -13.27 1.92 -12.87
N GLU A 29 -12.62 1.16 -12.00
CA GLU A 29 -11.17 1.14 -11.83
C GLU A 29 -10.57 0.11 -12.79
N ASP A 30 -10.33 0.54 -14.02
CA ASP A 30 -9.53 -0.22 -14.97
C ASP A 30 -8.06 -0.14 -14.53
N SER A 31 -7.56 -1.21 -13.91
CA SER A 31 -6.12 -1.43 -13.82
C SER A 31 -5.63 -1.98 -15.16
N ASP A 32 -4.51 -1.49 -15.67
CA ASP A 32 -3.89 -2.03 -16.90
C ASP A 32 -3.52 -3.51 -16.78
N ASP A 33 -3.45 -4.02 -15.55
CA ASP A 33 -3.06 -5.40 -15.22
C ASP A 33 -4.23 -6.40 -15.30
N PHE A 34 -5.49 -5.95 -15.17
CA PHE A 34 -6.63 -6.83 -14.97
C PHE A 34 -7.87 -6.43 -15.78
N ASP A 35 -8.61 -7.42 -16.25
CA ASP A 35 -10.01 -7.25 -16.64
C ASP A 35 -10.91 -7.57 -15.43
N SER A 36 -11.70 -6.60 -14.99
CA SER A 36 -12.48 -6.70 -13.76
C SER A 36 -13.99 -6.48 -13.99
N ALA A 37 -14.82 -7.25 -13.29
CA ALA A 37 -16.27 -7.08 -13.30
C ALA A 37 -16.92 -7.40 -11.96
N ILE A 38 -18.05 -6.74 -11.69
CA ILE A 38 -18.96 -7.12 -10.61
C ILE A 38 -20.07 -7.99 -11.19
N ILE A 39 -20.19 -9.21 -10.70
CA ILE A 39 -21.23 -10.16 -11.06
C ILE A 39 -22.29 -10.20 -9.97
N ALA A 40 -23.56 -10.06 -10.35
CA ALA A 40 -24.69 -10.41 -9.49
C ALA A 40 -25.14 -11.85 -9.79
N ASP A 41 -25.33 -12.67 -8.76
CA ASP A 41 -25.86 -14.02 -8.91
C ASP A 41 -27.37 -14.11 -8.68
N SER A 42 -27.97 -15.24 -9.03
CA SER A 42 -29.41 -15.51 -8.90
C SER A 42 -29.94 -15.48 -7.46
N THR A 43 -29.06 -15.46 -6.47
CA THR A 43 -29.39 -15.36 -5.04
C THR A 43 -29.25 -13.94 -4.49
N GLY A 44 -28.87 -12.98 -5.34
CA GLY A 44 -28.66 -11.58 -4.97
C GLY A 44 -27.29 -11.28 -4.37
N ARG A 45 -26.35 -12.24 -4.35
CA ARG A 45 -24.97 -12.00 -3.92
C ARG A 45 -24.18 -11.32 -5.04
N ARG A 46 -23.19 -10.51 -4.66
CA ARG A 46 -22.28 -9.84 -5.60
C ARG A 46 -20.87 -10.40 -5.46
N TRP A 47 -20.20 -10.51 -6.61
CA TRP A 47 -18.87 -11.10 -6.73
C TRP A 47 -17.98 -10.17 -7.54
N ARG A 48 -16.75 -9.96 -7.09
CA ARG A 48 -15.71 -9.26 -7.86
C ARG A 48 -14.92 -10.32 -8.60
N VAL A 49 -14.80 -10.17 -9.90
CA VAL A 49 -14.03 -11.07 -10.75
C VAL A 49 -12.86 -10.31 -11.32
N CYS A 50 -11.67 -10.89 -11.20
CA CYS A 50 -10.44 -10.33 -11.74
C CYS A 50 -9.77 -11.37 -12.64
N ALA A 51 -9.54 -11.01 -13.91
CA ALA A 51 -8.78 -11.80 -14.85
C ALA A 51 -7.47 -11.08 -15.20
N PRO A 52 -6.30 -11.66 -14.92
CA PRO A 52 -5.01 -11.03 -15.25
C PRO A 52 -4.79 -10.96 -16.76
N ARG A 53 -4.31 -9.81 -17.24
CA ARG A 53 -3.93 -9.59 -18.65
C ARG A 53 -2.51 -10.05 -18.96
N ARG A 54 -1.66 -10.14 -17.94
CA ARG A 54 -0.22 -10.41 -18.06
C ARG A 54 0.23 -11.52 -17.08
N PRO A 55 1.28 -12.30 -17.40
CA PRO A 55 1.75 -13.38 -16.54
C PRO A 55 2.18 -12.92 -15.13
N ASP A 56 2.84 -11.77 -15.03
CA ASP A 56 3.26 -11.16 -13.75
C ASP A 56 2.05 -10.75 -12.90
N ALA A 57 1.02 -10.16 -13.51
CA ALA A 57 -0.25 -9.87 -12.85
C ALA A 57 -0.96 -11.15 -12.35
N SER A 58 -0.87 -12.25 -13.11
CA SER A 58 -1.40 -13.56 -12.68
C SER A 58 -0.68 -14.08 -11.44
N MET A 59 0.65 -14.00 -11.42
CA MET A 59 1.45 -14.43 -10.26
C MET A 59 1.09 -13.62 -8.99
N ARG A 60 0.85 -12.31 -9.13
CA ARG A 60 0.42 -11.45 -8.02
C ARG A 60 -0.94 -11.90 -7.44
N LEU A 61 -1.93 -12.16 -8.29
CA LEU A 61 -3.23 -12.66 -7.83
C LEU A 61 -3.16 -14.06 -7.23
N GLU A 62 -2.29 -14.93 -7.74
CA GLU A 62 -2.05 -16.26 -7.15
C GLU A 62 -1.42 -16.16 -5.77
N ALA A 63 -0.43 -15.28 -5.58
CA ALA A 63 0.17 -15.01 -4.29
C ALA A 63 -0.87 -14.46 -3.30
N GLU A 64 -1.63 -13.44 -3.70
CA GLU A 64 -2.71 -12.88 -2.87
C GLU A 64 -3.75 -13.95 -2.53
N HIS A 65 -4.13 -14.80 -3.48
CA HIS A 65 -5.08 -15.88 -3.25
C HIS A 65 -4.64 -16.83 -2.13
N LEU A 66 -3.38 -17.27 -2.15
CA LEU A 66 -2.82 -18.15 -1.13
C LEU A 66 -2.80 -17.48 0.26
N ILE A 67 -2.45 -16.20 0.29
CA ILE A 67 -2.48 -15.38 1.50
C ILE A 67 -3.91 -15.28 2.05
N LEU A 68 -4.88 -14.92 1.21
CA LEU A 68 -6.27 -14.77 1.65
C LEU A 68 -6.87 -16.10 2.15
N GLN A 69 -6.39 -17.24 1.65
CA GLN A 69 -6.78 -18.57 2.15
C GLN A 69 -6.17 -18.89 3.53
N SER A 70 -4.99 -18.36 3.87
CA SER A 70 -4.39 -18.54 5.19
C SER A 70 -5.08 -17.73 6.28
N PHE A 71 -5.90 -16.74 5.90
CA PHE A 71 -6.63 -15.88 6.84
C PHE A 71 -7.78 -16.65 7.50
N SER A 72 -7.50 -17.17 8.70
CA SER A 72 -8.46 -17.92 9.49
C SER A 72 -9.71 -17.09 9.85
N PRO A 73 -10.87 -17.73 10.12
CA PRO A 73 -12.06 -17.02 10.58
C PRO A 73 -11.83 -16.18 11.86
N GLY A 74 -10.97 -16.66 12.76
CA GLY A 74 -10.60 -15.96 13.99
C GLY A 74 -9.80 -14.69 13.71
N LEU A 75 -8.85 -14.73 12.75
CA LEU A 75 -8.14 -13.55 12.28
C LEU A 75 -9.13 -12.53 11.68
N ARG A 76 -9.96 -12.98 10.74
CA ARG A 76 -10.93 -12.12 10.05
C ARG A 76 -11.89 -11.44 11.03
N ALA A 77 -12.32 -12.14 12.08
CA ALA A 77 -13.22 -11.59 13.10
C ALA A 77 -12.58 -10.53 14.02
N ARG A 78 -11.24 -10.42 14.04
CA ARG A 78 -10.51 -9.42 14.83
C ARG A 78 -10.27 -8.11 14.09
N LEU A 79 -10.42 -8.11 12.77
CA LEU A 79 -10.23 -6.93 11.94
C LEU A 79 -11.50 -6.07 11.96
N PRO A 80 -11.39 -4.73 12.01
CA PRO A 80 -12.53 -3.82 12.05
C PRO A 80 -13.19 -3.63 10.67
N PHE A 81 -12.55 -4.14 9.62
CA PHE A 81 -12.99 -4.15 8.23
C PHE A 81 -13.04 -5.59 7.70
N ALA A 82 -13.76 -5.78 6.59
CA ALA A 82 -13.72 -7.05 5.90
C ALA A 82 -12.42 -7.23 5.10
N VAL A 83 -12.04 -8.49 4.90
CA VAL A 83 -10.97 -8.90 4.01
C VAL A 83 -11.60 -9.71 2.87
N PRO A 84 -11.16 -9.55 1.60
CA PRO A 84 -11.65 -10.34 0.50
C PRO A 84 -11.67 -11.84 0.81
N THR A 85 -12.75 -12.52 0.41
CA THR A 85 -12.86 -13.96 0.52
C THR A 85 -12.90 -14.55 -0.87
N VAL A 86 -12.03 -15.51 -1.15
CA VAL A 86 -12.01 -16.15 -2.46
C VAL A 86 -13.14 -17.17 -2.53
N ALA A 87 -14.04 -16.94 -3.49
CA ALA A 87 -15.16 -17.82 -3.80
C ALA A 87 -14.75 -18.98 -4.72
N GLY A 88 -13.78 -18.75 -5.59
CA GLY A 88 -13.24 -19.76 -6.49
C GLY A 88 -12.23 -19.20 -7.47
N THR A 89 -11.56 -20.11 -8.18
CA THR A 89 -10.66 -19.82 -9.28
C THR A 89 -11.07 -20.61 -10.52
N VAL A 90 -10.96 -20.01 -11.70
CA VAL A 90 -11.32 -20.64 -12.96
C VAL A 90 -10.13 -20.60 -13.91
N PRO A 91 -9.57 -21.76 -14.32
CA PRO A 91 -8.51 -21.79 -15.33
C PRO A 91 -9.00 -21.21 -16.65
N TYR A 92 -8.28 -20.24 -17.20
CA TYR A 92 -8.63 -19.58 -18.45
C TYR A 92 -7.40 -19.07 -19.19
N ALA A 93 -7.31 -19.37 -20.49
CA ALA A 93 -6.25 -18.88 -21.39
C ALA A 93 -4.80 -19.03 -20.86
N GLY A 94 -4.52 -20.09 -20.09
CA GLY A 94 -3.19 -20.36 -19.54
C GLY A 94 -2.88 -19.68 -18.20
N GLY A 95 -3.83 -18.93 -17.63
CA GLY A 95 -3.79 -18.41 -16.27
C GLY A 95 -5.06 -18.75 -15.49
N ASN A 96 -5.33 -17.99 -14.43
CA ASN A 96 -6.50 -18.17 -13.58
C ASN A 96 -7.33 -16.88 -13.50
N VAL A 97 -8.65 -17.02 -13.55
CA VAL A 97 -9.61 -15.96 -13.20
C VAL A 97 -10.00 -16.16 -11.75
N PHE A 98 -9.94 -15.09 -10.96
CA PHE A 98 -10.20 -15.11 -9.53
C PHE A 98 -11.56 -14.50 -9.23
N VAL A 99 -12.33 -15.17 -8.37
CA VAL A 99 -13.67 -14.71 -7.97
C VAL A 99 -13.67 -14.48 -6.47
N TYR A 100 -13.95 -13.25 -6.06
CA TYR A 100 -14.00 -12.80 -4.67
C TYR A 100 -15.43 -12.41 -4.29
N THR A 101 -15.75 -12.52 -3.00
CA THR A 101 -16.89 -11.79 -2.45
C THR A 101 -16.75 -10.30 -2.73
N HIS A 102 -17.85 -9.61 -3.08
CA HIS A 102 -17.84 -8.17 -3.26
C HIS A 102 -18.71 -7.47 -2.21
N ILE A 103 -18.10 -6.54 -1.48
CA ILE A 103 -18.80 -5.64 -0.57
C ILE A 103 -18.99 -4.30 -1.29
N PRO A 104 -20.24 -3.80 -1.44
CA PRO A 104 -20.47 -2.52 -2.08
C PRO A 104 -19.80 -1.36 -1.34
N GLY A 105 -19.01 -0.59 -2.08
CA GLY A 105 -18.37 0.63 -1.61
C GLY A 105 -17.63 1.33 -2.74
N THR A 106 -16.93 2.40 -2.39
CA THR A 106 -16.23 3.30 -3.30
C THR A 106 -14.82 3.52 -2.77
N ILE A 107 -13.83 3.48 -3.66
CA ILE A 107 -12.47 3.89 -3.39
C ILE A 107 -12.32 5.38 -3.69
N TYR A 108 -11.55 6.06 -2.85
CA TYR A 108 -11.29 7.49 -2.94
C TYR A 108 -9.77 7.69 -2.96
N ASP A 109 -9.30 8.73 -3.66
CA ASP A 109 -7.91 9.15 -3.51
C ASP A 109 -7.65 9.78 -2.13
N VAL A 110 -6.38 9.96 -1.76
CA VAL A 110 -6.01 10.46 -0.43
C VAL A 110 -6.57 11.85 -0.12
N ASP A 111 -6.62 12.76 -1.10
CA ASP A 111 -7.13 14.12 -0.91
C ASP A 111 -8.67 14.11 -0.73
N GLN A 112 -9.36 13.22 -1.44
CA GLN A 112 -10.79 12.96 -1.25
C GLN A 112 -11.08 12.36 0.12
N LEU A 113 -10.24 11.45 0.62
CA LEU A 113 -10.34 10.93 1.99
C LEU A 113 -10.17 12.04 3.03
N ALA A 114 -9.21 12.95 2.83
CA ALA A 114 -9.03 14.10 3.70
C ALA A 114 -10.26 15.05 3.70
N GLU A 115 -10.84 15.34 2.52
CA GLU A 115 -12.07 16.13 2.42
C GLU A 115 -13.26 15.43 3.11
N LEU A 116 -13.44 14.13 2.90
CA LEU A 116 -14.45 13.35 3.60
C LEU A 116 -14.22 13.38 5.12
N SER A 117 -12.96 13.30 5.57
CA SER A 117 -12.59 13.41 6.98
C SER A 117 -13.07 14.73 7.59
N ARG A 118 -12.80 15.86 6.91
CA ARG A 118 -13.26 17.20 7.34
C ARG A 118 -14.77 17.27 7.44
N ARG A 119 -15.50 16.66 6.50
CA ARG A 119 -16.97 16.61 6.52
C ARG A 119 -17.51 15.78 7.70
N GLU A 120 -16.87 14.67 8.06
CA GLU A 120 -17.24 13.89 9.24
C GLU A 120 -17.01 14.70 10.52
N VAL A 121 -15.86 15.36 10.64
CA VAL A 121 -15.53 16.23 11.80
C VAL A 121 -16.52 17.39 11.93
N ALA A 122 -16.85 18.08 10.83
CA ALA A 122 -17.84 19.18 10.82
C ALA A 122 -19.25 18.73 11.26
N ALA A 123 -19.55 17.44 11.11
CA ALA A 123 -20.79 16.82 11.57
C ALA A 123 -20.67 16.21 12.98
N ASN A 124 -19.62 16.53 13.75
CA ASN A 124 -19.29 15.97 15.06
C ASN A 124 -19.20 14.43 15.07
N ARG A 125 -18.69 13.84 13.99
CA ARG A 125 -18.40 12.41 13.87
C ARG A 125 -16.88 12.16 13.87
N PRO A 126 -16.41 10.93 14.16
CA PRO A 126 -14.99 10.62 14.08
C PRO A 126 -14.42 10.93 12.69
N SER A 127 -13.23 11.53 12.65
CA SER A 127 -12.49 11.77 11.42
C SER A 127 -12.12 10.44 10.74
N LEU A 128 -11.97 10.46 9.40
CA LEU A 128 -11.47 9.29 8.68
C LEU A 128 -10.00 9.03 9.01
N ALA A 129 -9.19 10.05 9.28
CA ALA A 129 -7.81 9.89 9.75
C ALA A 129 -7.76 9.04 11.03
N SER A 130 -8.62 9.35 12.00
CA SER A 130 -8.71 8.59 13.25
C SER A 130 -9.18 7.16 13.03
N ILE A 131 -10.14 6.94 12.12
CA ILE A 131 -10.63 5.59 11.78
C ILE A 131 -9.52 4.77 11.13
N ILE A 132 -8.87 5.29 10.08
CA ILE A 132 -7.76 4.64 9.38
C ILE A 132 -6.64 4.27 10.35
N ALA A 133 -6.24 5.22 11.21
CA ALA A 133 -5.19 4.99 12.20
C ALA A 133 -5.52 3.87 13.19
N LYS A 134 -6.77 3.78 13.64
CA LYS A 134 -7.24 2.71 14.54
C LYS A 134 -7.32 1.35 13.83
N ASP A 135 -7.71 1.36 12.57
CA ASP A 135 -7.79 0.16 11.74
C ASP A 135 -6.39 -0.42 11.48
N ILE A 136 -5.43 0.43 11.13
CA ILE A 136 -4.01 0.05 10.99
C ILE A 136 -3.42 -0.38 12.34
N ALA A 137 -3.71 0.33 13.44
CA ALA A 137 -3.28 -0.08 14.78
C ALA A 137 -3.80 -1.48 15.14
N THR A 138 -5.06 -1.78 14.81
CA THR A 138 -5.68 -3.10 15.06
C THR A 138 -4.95 -4.20 14.31
N LEU A 139 -4.57 -3.96 13.05
CA LEU A 139 -3.73 -4.87 12.27
C LEU A 139 -2.35 -5.06 12.93
N HIS A 140 -1.69 -3.97 13.30
CA HIS A 140 -0.32 -3.99 13.82
C HIS A 140 -0.20 -4.63 15.21
N VAL A 141 -1.28 -4.73 15.98
CA VAL A 141 -1.28 -5.42 17.28
C VAL A 141 -1.70 -6.90 17.19
N MET A 142 -1.92 -7.43 15.98
CA MET A 142 -2.21 -8.84 15.82
C MET A 142 -1.01 -9.71 16.23
N PRO A 143 -1.25 -10.94 16.74
CA PRO A 143 -0.19 -11.89 17.03
C PRO A 143 0.58 -12.25 15.75
N GLU A 144 1.90 -12.15 15.80
CA GLU A 144 2.80 -12.54 14.71
C GLU A 144 2.69 -14.04 14.38
N ASP A 145 2.22 -14.86 15.33
CA ASP A 145 1.93 -16.29 15.15
C ASP A 145 1.04 -16.56 13.94
N ILE A 146 0.12 -15.65 13.63
CA ILE A 146 -0.77 -15.77 12.47
C ILE A 146 0.01 -15.69 11.14
N ILE A 147 1.10 -14.93 11.10
CA ILE A 147 1.98 -14.83 9.93
C ILE A 147 2.84 -16.08 9.82
N TYR A 148 3.35 -16.60 10.94
CA TYR A 148 4.15 -17.83 10.95
C TYR A 148 3.33 -19.07 10.56
N GLU A 149 2.09 -19.21 11.05
CA GLU A 149 1.18 -20.30 10.70
C GLU A 149 0.81 -20.30 9.20
N ALA A 150 0.84 -19.12 8.58
CA ALA A 150 0.59 -18.92 7.17
C ALA A 150 1.83 -19.05 6.28
N ASP A 151 3.01 -19.36 6.85
CA ASP A 151 4.32 -19.39 6.16
C ASP A 151 4.64 -18.08 5.42
N LEU A 152 4.22 -16.96 6.00
CA LEU A 152 4.42 -15.63 5.43
C LEU A 152 5.72 -14.99 5.91
N PRO A 153 6.29 -14.04 5.14
CA PRO A 153 7.57 -13.45 5.48
C PRO A 153 7.56 -12.73 6.83
N SER A 154 8.69 -12.81 7.53
CA SER A 154 8.93 -12.07 8.76
C SER A 154 10.35 -11.55 8.79
N TYR A 155 10.49 -10.24 9.05
CA TYR A 155 11.77 -9.55 9.02
C TYR A 155 12.00 -8.78 10.32
N SER A 156 13.24 -8.84 10.82
CA SER A 156 13.70 -7.93 11.87
C SER A 156 13.90 -6.51 11.31
N SER A 157 13.91 -5.51 12.19
CA SER A 157 14.14 -4.11 11.78
C SER A 157 15.46 -3.91 11.05
N GLU A 158 16.50 -4.65 11.44
CA GLU A 158 17.81 -4.65 10.79
C GLU A 158 17.77 -5.31 9.41
N GLN A 159 17.05 -6.43 9.25
CA GLN A 159 16.86 -7.05 7.93
C GLN A 159 16.13 -6.11 6.97
N ILE A 160 15.12 -5.38 7.46
CA ILE A 160 14.39 -4.38 6.67
C ILE A 160 15.35 -3.26 6.23
N ARG A 161 16.12 -2.69 7.15
CA ARG A 161 17.12 -1.65 6.86
C ARG A 161 18.14 -2.11 5.82
N LEU A 162 18.64 -3.34 5.93
CA LEU A 162 19.62 -3.89 4.98
C LEU A 162 19.00 -4.12 3.59
N ARG A 163 17.73 -4.57 3.52
CA ARG A 163 17.02 -4.69 2.24
C ARG A 163 16.82 -3.34 1.57
N LYS A 164 16.45 -2.31 2.33
CA LYS A 164 16.32 -0.94 1.80
C LYS A 164 17.65 -0.35 1.34
N ASN A 165 18.75 -0.66 2.04
CA ASN A 165 20.09 -0.33 1.53
C ASN A 165 20.40 -1.05 0.20
N ALA A 166 20.07 -2.34 0.07
CA ALA A 166 20.29 -3.06 -1.18
C ALA A 166 19.42 -2.51 -2.34
N GLU A 167 18.20 -2.07 -2.05
CA GLU A 167 17.34 -1.35 -2.99
C GLU A 167 17.94 0.01 -3.38
N LEU A 168 18.50 0.76 -2.42
CA LEU A 168 19.15 2.04 -2.67
C LEU A 168 20.34 1.87 -3.61
N GLU A 169 21.16 0.85 -3.40
CA GLU A 169 22.30 0.58 -4.28
C GLU A 169 21.87 0.16 -5.70
N ARG A 170 20.73 -0.53 -5.84
CA ARG A 170 20.12 -0.79 -7.18
C ARG A 170 19.66 0.51 -7.84
N ALA A 171 18.98 1.39 -7.10
CA ALA A 171 18.56 2.68 -7.61
C ALA A 171 19.77 3.56 -7.99
N ALA A 172 20.83 3.57 -7.18
CA ALA A 172 22.08 4.26 -7.46
C ALA A 172 22.76 3.72 -8.74
N ALA A 173 22.73 2.40 -8.97
CA ALA A 173 23.30 1.77 -10.16
C ALA A 173 22.62 2.19 -11.47
N THR A 174 21.40 2.76 -11.43
CA THR A 174 20.77 3.36 -12.61
C THR A 174 21.52 4.60 -13.11
N GLY A 175 22.29 5.25 -12.23
CA GLY A 175 22.98 6.52 -12.49
C GLY A 175 22.05 7.71 -12.69
N LYS A 176 20.77 7.58 -12.32
CA LYS A 176 19.73 8.61 -12.56
C LYS A 176 19.23 9.30 -11.29
N VAL A 177 19.47 8.73 -10.11
CA VAL A 177 19.08 9.35 -8.84
C VAL A 177 20.00 10.54 -8.54
N PRO A 178 19.48 11.71 -8.15
CA PRO A 178 20.29 12.86 -7.76
C PRO A 178 21.27 12.54 -6.62
N ALA A 179 22.49 13.07 -6.69
CA ALA A 179 23.57 12.72 -5.77
C ALA A 179 23.29 13.14 -4.32
N ASP A 180 22.74 14.34 -4.10
CA ASP A 180 22.39 14.82 -2.75
C ASP A 180 21.30 13.95 -2.13
N LEU A 181 20.31 13.54 -2.93
CA LEU A 181 19.23 12.66 -2.46
C LEU A 181 19.75 11.25 -2.13
N LEU A 182 20.67 10.71 -2.91
CA LEU A 182 21.37 9.48 -2.57
C LEU A 182 22.14 9.61 -1.24
N ALA A 183 22.85 10.71 -1.03
CA ALA A 183 23.58 10.96 0.22
C ALA A 183 22.63 11.07 1.42
N HIS A 184 21.49 11.76 1.24
CA HIS A 184 20.43 11.85 2.24
C HIS A 184 19.89 10.47 2.61
N TRP A 185 19.47 9.65 1.64
CA TRP A 185 18.94 8.33 1.94
C TRP A 185 19.99 7.39 2.55
N ARG A 186 21.27 7.50 2.18
CA ARG A 186 22.36 6.77 2.89
C ARG A 186 22.47 7.19 4.35
N ALA A 187 22.33 8.48 4.65
CA ALA A 187 22.32 8.98 6.02
C ALA A 187 21.09 8.45 6.79
N VAL A 188 19.89 8.52 6.19
CA VAL A 188 18.65 7.97 6.76
C VAL A 188 18.78 6.47 7.05
N LEU A 189 19.36 5.70 6.13
CA LEU A 189 19.53 4.25 6.24
C LEU A 189 20.71 3.81 7.10
N SER A 190 21.47 4.75 7.68
CA SER A 190 22.57 4.44 8.59
C SER A 190 22.04 3.79 9.88
N PRO A 191 22.81 2.88 10.52
CA PRO A 191 22.40 2.28 11.78
C PRO A 191 22.12 3.35 12.85
N GLY A 192 20.96 3.28 13.51
CA GLY A 192 20.59 4.26 14.52
C GLY A 192 19.19 4.03 15.12
N PRO A 193 18.76 4.89 16.05
CA PRO A 193 17.47 4.75 16.75
C PRO A 193 16.25 4.65 15.81
N MET A 194 16.30 5.33 14.66
CA MET A 194 15.26 5.25 13.63
C MET A 194 14.93 3.82 13.19
N TRP A 195 15.94 2.94 13.12
CA TRP A 195 15.82 1.55 12.68
C TRP A 195 15.78 0.54 13.84
N GLN A 196 15.64 1.01 15.09
CA GLN A 196 15.44 0.18 16.28
C GLN A 196 13.96 0.10 16.67
N PHE A 197 13.08 0.01 15.68
CA PHE A 197 11.65 -0.19 15.88
C PHE A 197 11.31 -1.65 16.15
N ARG A 198 10.12 -1.89 16.68
CA ARG A 198 9.56 -3.24 16.82
C ARG A 198 8.77 -3.60 15.55
N PRO A 199 9.19 -4.62 14.77
CA PRO A 199 8.41 -5.10 13.64
C PRO A 199 7.03 -5.59 14.08
N ARG A 200 6.04 -5.48 13.19
CA ARG A 200 4.64 -5.88 13.41
C ARG A 200 4.07 -6.55 12.18
N VAL A 201 2.93 -7.21 12.33
CA VAL A 201 2.12 -7.58 11.16
C VAL A 201 1.70 -6.30 10.45
N VAL A 202 2.07 -6.15 9.18
CA VAL A 202 1.73 -5.00 8.33
C VAL A 202 0.99 -5.48 7.09
N HIS A 203 0.17 -4.61 6.51
CA HIS A 203 -0.47 -4.85 5.22
C HIS A 203 0.58 -4.88 4.10
N GLY A 204 1.59 -4.00 4.18
CA GLY A 204 2.72 -3.93 3.25
C GLY A 204 2.41 -3.16 1.97
N ASP A 205 1.16 -3.15 1.52
CA ASP A 205 0.71 -2.35 0.37
C ASP A 205 -0.44 -1.41 0.77
N MET A 206 -0.38 -0.83 1.98
CA MET A 206 -1.47 0.06 2.42
C MET A 206 -1.48 1.33 1.57
N GLY A 207 -2.64 1.67 1.04
CA GLY A 207 -2.86 2.81 0.16
C GLY A 207 -4.34 3.14 0.03
N ALA A 208 -4.66 4.34 -0.44
CA ALA A 208 -6.05 4.80 -0.59
C ALA A 208 -6.84 3.89 -1.56
N GLU A 209 -6.16 3.37 -2.59
CA GLU A 209 -6.66 2.41 -3.57
C GLU A 209 -7.11 1.08 -2.96
N ASN A 210 -6.61 0.74 -1.78
CA ASN A 210 -6.91 -0.49 -1.07
C ASN A 210 -8.00 -0.31 0.00
N LEU A 211 -8.55 0.89 0.16
CA LEU A 211 -9.60 1.20 1.13
C LEU A 211 -10.97 1.34 0.44
N VAL A 212 -11.85 0.37 0.65
CA VAL A 212 -13.23 0.44 0.15
C VAL A 212 -14.11 1.08 1.21
N LEU A 213 -14.71 2.23 0.90
CA LEU A 213 -15.56 2.98 1.82
C LEU A 213 -17.05 2.86 1.48
N HIS A 214 -17.87 2.73 2.51
CA HIS A 214 -19.30 2.97 2.43
C HIS A 214 -19.60 4.37 2.97
N VAL A 215 -20.02 5.26 2.08
CA VAL A 215 -20.33 6.66 2.41
C VAL A 215 -21.81 6.93 2.20
N THR A 216 -22.46 7.40 3.25
CA THR A 216 -23.87 7.81 3.27
C THR A 216 -23.95 9.25 3.80
N PRO A 217 -25.13 9.90 3.76
CA PRO A 217 -25.30 11.22 4.40
C PRO A 217 -25.03 11.23 5.90
N THR A 218 -25.03 10.07 6.57
CA THR A 218 -24.93 9.94 8.03
C THR A 218 -23.67 9.22 8.52
N GLU A 219 -22.91 8.57 7.64
CA GLU A 219 -21.64 7.91 8.00
C GLU A 219 -20.70 7.77 6.81
N ALA A 220 -19.40 7.86 7.08
CA ALA A 220 -18.35 7.30 6.22
C ALA A 220 -17.58 6.24 7.01
N ARG A 221 -17.48 5.02 6.48
CA ARG A 221 -16.74 3.93 7.12
C ARG A 221 -16.01 3.06 6.10
N ILE A 222 -14.86 2.53 6.51
CA ILE A 222 -14.14 1.52 5.75
C ILE A 222 -14.90 0.20 5.91
N VAL A 223 -15.25 -0.44 4.80
CA VAL A 223 -16.01 -1.70 4.81
C VAL A 223 -15.17 -2.89 4.40
N GLU A 224 -14.16 -2.68 3.57
CA GLU A 224 -13.22 -3.71 3.12
C GLU A 224 -11.85 -3.09 2.87
N VAL A 225 -10.79 -3.83 3.20
CA VAL A 225 -9.41 -3.51 2.83
C VAL A 225 -8.92 -4.59 1.86
N THR A 226 -8.33 -4.19 0.72
CA THR A 226 -7.85 -5.09 -0.35
C THR A 226 -6.34 -5.02 -0.51
N GLY A 227 -5.73 -5.83 -1.40
CA GLY A 227 -4.31 -5.70 -1.71
C GLY A 227 -3.38 -6.47 -0.77
N TRP A 228 -3.81 -7.65 -0.31
CA TRP A 228 -3.10 -8.37 0.76
C TRP A 228 -1.86 -9.13 0.31
N SER A 229 -1.40 -8.97 -0.95
CA SER A 229 -0.27 -9.74 -1.48
C SER A 229 1.04 -9.51 -0.74
N GLU A 230 1.18 -8.36 -0.07
CA GLU A 230 2.41 -7.95 0.62
C GLU A 230 2.32 -8.06 2.15
N VAL A 231 1.33 -8.77 2.70
CA VAL A 231 1.20 -8.92 4.16
C VAL A 231 2.36 -9.72 4.75
N HIS A 232 3.00 -9.17 5.79
CA HIS A 232 4.18 -9.78 6.41
C HIS A 232 4.43 -9.20 7.81
N VAL A 233 5.42 -9.72 8.54
CA VAL A 233 5.97 -9.01 9.71
C VAL A 233 7.05 -8.04 9.24
N GLY A 234 6.77 -6.74 9.35
CA GLY A 234 7.52 -5.66 8.72
C GLY A 234 7.57 -4.38 9.56
N ASP A 235 7.91 -3.27 8.91
CA ASP A 235 7.96 -1.94 9.52
C ASP A 235 6.58 -1.28 9.48
N PRO A 236 5.97 -0.97 10.65
CA PRO A 236 4.68 -0.29 10.70
C PRO A 236 4.60 1.00 9.89
N ALA A 237 5.72 1.69 9.68
CA ALA A 237 5.75 2.95 8.97
C ALA A 237 5.41 2.81 7.47
N GLN A 238 5.58 1.62 6.89
CA GLN A 238 5.23 1.35 5.49
C GLN A 238 3.74 1.59 5.23
N ASP A 239 2.88 1.21 6.18
CA ASP A 239 1.42 1.34 6.03
C ASP A 239 0.89 2.78 6.16
N PHE A 240 1.78 3.73 6.47
CA PHE A 240 1.48 5.17 6.55
C PHE A 240 2.12 5.99 5.43
N ALA A 241 3.01 5.40 4.62
CA ALA A 241 3.79 6.13 3.62
C ALA A 241 2.89 6.88 2.61
N TRP A 242 1.79 6.24 2.18
CA TRP A 242 0.85 6.82 1.22
C TRP A 242 0.21 8.14 1.69
N LEU A 243 0.07 8.35 3.01
CA LEU A 243 -0.49 9.60 3.56
C LEU A 243 0.39 10.81 3.27
N TYR A 244 1.69 10.64 3.03
CA TYR A 244 2.61 11.74 2.70
C TYR A 244 2.41 12.28 1.28
N SER A 245 1.55 11.66 0.47
CA SER A 245 1.07 12.23 -0.80
C SER A 245 -0.14 13.16 -0.64
N CYS A 246 -0.73 13.24 0.57
CA CYS A 246 -1.86 14.10 0.89
C CYS A 246 -1.45 15.57 0.95
N GLN A 247 -2.25 16.47 0.35
CA GLN A 247 -2.03 17.91 0.48
C GLN A 247 -2.44 18.46 1.85
N ASP A 248 -3.36 17.77 2.54
CA ASP A 248 -3.79 18.13 3.89
C ASP A 248 -2.86 17.49 4.93
N ILE A 249 -1.93 18.29 5.45
CA ILE A 249 -0.96 17.86 6.47
C ILE A 249 -1.66 17.50 7.78
N ASP A 250 -2.74 18.20 8.14
CA ASP A 250 -3.47 17.95 9.40
C ASP A 250 -4.11 16.55 9.39
N PHE A 251 -4.55 16.07 8.22
CA PHE A 251 -5.07 14.71 8.05
C PHE A 251 -4.00 13.65 8.34
N THR A 252 -2.79 13.83 7.80
CA THR A 252 -1.66 12.92 8.01
C THR A 252 -1.16 12.95 9.45
N ASP A 253 -0.99 14.14 10.02
CA ASP A 253 -0.54 14.32 11.40
C ASP A 253 -1.53 13.73 12.41
N GLU A 254 -2.84 13.91 12.19
CA GLU A 254 -3.88 13.29 13.00
C GLU A 254 -3.79 11.75 12.95
N ALA A 255 -3.62 11.17 11.76
CA ALA A 255 -3.53 9.72 11.62
C ALA A 255 -2.32 9.14 12.38
N ILE A 256 -1.14 9.77 12.25
CA ILE A 256 0.07 9.36 12.96
C ILE A 256 -0.11 9.48 14.48
N GLU A 257 -0.67 10.59 14.95
CA GLU A 257 -0.86 10.83 16.38
C GLU A 257 -1.88 9.86 17.00
N VAL A 258 -3.02 9.66 16.33
CA VAL A 258 -4.02 8.67 16.78
C VAL A 258 -3.42 7.28 16.82
N TYR A 259 -2.66 6.88 15.80
CA TYR A 259 -2.01 5.57 15.79
C TYR A 259 -1.05 5.41 16.97
N ARG A 260 -0.19 6.41 17.24
CA ARG A 260 0.72 6.38 18.41
C ARG A 260 -0.02 6.19 19.73
N GLN A 261 -1.18 6.82 19.89
CA GLN A 261 -2.01 6.69 21.09
C GLN A 261 -2.68 5.32 21.23
N GLN A 262 -2.95 4.61 20.12
CA GLN A 262 -3.54 3.28 20.15
C GLN A 262 -2.51 2.18 20.46
N MET A 263 -1.23 2.42 20.22
CA MET A 263 -0.20 1.39 20.39
C MET A 263 0.08 1.10 21.89
N PRO A 264 0.09 -0.18 22.32
CA PRO A 264 0.17 -0.56 23.74
C PRO A 264 1.57 -0.43 24.37
N GLN A 265 2.60 -0.12 23.58
CA GLN A 265 4.00 0.01 24.01
C GLN A 265 4.48 1.45 23.81
N LEU A 266 5.71 1.76 24.25
CA LEU A 266 6.30 3.07 24.01
C LEU A 266 6.16 3.42 22.52
N PRO A 267 5.47 4.52 22.18
CA PRO A 267 5.23 4.90 20.79
C PRO A 267 6.54 5.03 20.03
N ASP A 268 6.55 4.54 18.79
CA ASP A 268 7.69 4.70 17.91
C ASP A 268 7.86 6.17 17.53
N ALA A 269 8.88 6.80 18.13
CA ALA A 269 9.20 8.20 17.91
C ALA A 269 9.56 8.50 16.45
N TYR A 270 10.06 7.50 15.72
CA TYR A 270 10.59 7.63 14.36
C TYR A 270 9.63 7.13 13.28
N LEU A 271 8.39 6.75 13.64
CA LEU A 271 7.38 6.25 12.71
C LEU A 271 7.15 7.20 11.52
N ALA A 272 6.87 8.47 11.83
CA ALA A 272 6.63 9.52 10.82
C ALA A 272 7.82 9.69 9.87
N GLN A 273 9.04 9.74 10.43
CA GLN A 273 10.26 9.88 9.64
C GLN A 273 10.48 8.69 8.71
N ARG A 274 10.21 7.46 9.18
CA ARG A 274 10.31 6.26 8.32
C ARG A 274 9.20 6.23 7.26
N ALA A 275 7.98 6.66 7.59
CA ALA A 275 6.87 6.69 6.66
C ALA A 275 7.14 7.69 5.53
N ASN A 276 7.65 8.89 5.86
CA ASN A 276 8.09 9.86 4.87
C ASN A 276 9.22 9.30 3.99
N PHE A 277 10.22 8.66 4.60
CA PHE A 277 11.28 7.97 3.83
C PHE A 277 10.71 6.94 2.84
N TYR A 278 9.74 6.11 3.24
CA TYR A 278 9.12 5.16 2.32
C TYR A 278 8.39 5.85 1.17
N ALA A 279 7.72 6.97 1.44
CA ALA A 279 7.02 7.75 0.41
C ALA A 279 7.99 8.32 -0.63
N GLU A 280 9.08 8.93 -0.17
CA GLU A 280 10.16 9.43 -1.04
C GLU A 280 10.82 8.28 -1.83
N PHE A 281 11.13 7.19 -1.15
CA PHE A 281 11.88 6.07 -1.69
C PHE A 281 11.09 5.25 -2.70
N ALA A 282 9.76 5.26 -2.63
CA ALA A 282 8.89 4.61 -3.62
C ALA A 282 9.16 5.10 -5.05
N ILE A 283 9.50 6.38 -5.23
CA ILE A 283 9.83 6.93 -6.56
C ILE A 283 11.17 6.37 -7.07
N ALA A 284 12.15 6.11 -6.19
CA ALA A 284 13.40 5.45 -6.59
C ALA A 284 13.19 3.99 -6.98
N GLN A 285 12.28 3.28 -6.31
CA GLN A 285 11.88 1.93 -6.70
C GLN A 285 11.18 1.95 -8.07
N TRP A 286 10.28 2.91 -8.29
CA TRP A 286 9.61 3.10 -9.58
C TRP A 286 10.60 3.45 -10.70
N LEU A 287 11.57 4.34 -10.45
CA LEU A 287 12.66 4.63 -11.37
C LEU A 287 13.45 3.37 -11.74
N THR A 288 13.77 2.54 -10.75
CA THR A 288 14.51 1.29 -11.00
C THR A 288 13.71 0.37 -11.92
N HIS A 289 12.41 0.19 -11.63
CA HIS A 289 11.52 -0.64 -12.44
C HIS A 289 11.38 -0.10 -13.88
N THR A 290 11.12 1.20 -14.05
CA THR A 290 10.98 1.82 -15.39
C THR A 290 12.24 1.68 -16.23
N VAL A 291 13.42 1.78 -15.62
CA VAL A 291 14.70 1.52 -16.29
C VAL A 291 14.84 0.04 -16.69
N GLU A 292 14.47 -0.90 -15.82
CA GLU A 292 14.54 -2.35 -16.10
C GLU A 292 13.64 -2.77 -17.27
N VAL A 293 12.42 -2.22 -17.36
CA VAL A 293 11.48 -2.51 -18.45
C VAL A 293 11.72 -1.67 -19.71
N GLY A 294 12.69 -0.74 -19.66
CA GLY A 294 13.05 0.12 -20.80
C GLY A 294 12.07 1.27 -21.07
N ASP A 295 11.22 1.62 -20.11
CA ASP A 295 10.31 2.76 -20.18
C ASP A 295 11.06 4.07 -19.94
N ARG A 296 11.38 4.76 -21.04
CA ARG A 296 12.14 6.02 -21.00
C ARG A 296 11.31 7.19 -20.49
N ASP A 297 10.01 7.20 -20.77
CA ASP A 297 9.12 8.30 -20.38
C ASP A 297 8.86 8.21 -18.88
N GLY A 298 8.56 7.01 -18.37
CA GLY A 298 8.46 6.74 -16.94
C GLY A 298 9.75 7.06 -16.19
N ALA A 299 10.91 6.63 -16.71
CA ALA A 299 12.19 6.97 -16.07
C ALA A 299 12.47 8.48 -16.04
N THR A 300 12.07 9.22 -17.08
CA THR A 300 12.22 10.69 -17.12
C THR A 300 11.30 11.35 -16.11
N HIS A 301 10.05 10.89 -16.00
CA HIS A 301 9.09 11.41 -15.02
C HIS A 301 9.56 11.14 -13.59
N ALA A 302 10.03 9.93 -13.30
CA ALA A 302 10.57 9.57 -12.00
C ALA A 302 11.75 10.47 -11.61
N VAL A 303 12.68 10.76 -12.53
CA VAL A 303 13.79 11.70 -12.27
C VAL A 303 13.29 13.10 -11.94
N SER A 304 12.24 13.59 -12.60
CA SER A 304 11.65 14.90 -12.27
C SER A 304 11.13 14.92 -10.83
N MET A 305 10.35 13.91 -10.44
CA MET A 305 9.81 13.80 -9.08
C MET A 305 10.91 13.72 -8.01
N LEU A 306 12.01 13.01 -8.30
CA LEU A 306 13.17 12.93 -7.39
C LEU A 306 13.87 14.28 -7.22
N LEU A 307 13.92 15.10 -8.27
CA LEU A 307 14.46 16.46 -8.19
C LEU A 307 13.56 17.35 -7.34
N ASP A 308 12.24 17.25 -7.50
CA ASP A 308 11.27 17.99 -6.69
C ASP A 308 11.45 17.64 -5.19
N ILE A 309 11.54 16.34 -4.84
CA ILE A 309 11.82 15.90 -3.46
C ILE A 309 13.14 16.48 -2.93
N GLN A 310 14.21 16.43 -3.72
CA GLN A 310 15.50 16.97 -3.30
C GLN A 310 15.41 18.48 -3.02
N ASP A 311 14.67 19.21 -3.84
CA ASP A 311 14.50 20.65 -3.71
C ASP A 311 13.62 21.01 -2.50
N ASP A 312 12.56 20.23 -2.24
CA ASP A 312 11.72 20.35 -1.05
C ASP A 312 12.50 20.08 0.25
N LEU A 313 13.27 18.99 0.31
CA LEU A 313 14.15 18.67 1.44
C LEU A 313 15.21 19.75 1.68
N ARG A 314 15.71 20.36 0.60
CA ARG A 314 16.67 21.48 0.70
C ARG A 314 15.98 22.73 1.25
N ALA A 315 14.75 23.00 0.82
CA ALA A 315 13.98 24.14 1.28
C ALA A 315 13.53 24.00 2.75
N SER A 316 13.18 22.78 3.21
CA SER A 316 12.83 22.50 4.60
C SER A 316 14.05 22.42 5.54
N GLY A 317 15.24 22.23 4.99
CA GLY A 317 16.48 22.04 5.77
C GLY A 317 16.63 20.62 6.32
N GLU A 318 15.86 19.66 5.80
CA GLU A 318 15.87 18.25 6.22
C GLU A 318 16.83 17.40 5.38
N LEU A 319 17.41 17.98 4.33
CA LEU A 319 18.39 17.29 3.49
C LEU A 319 19.65 16.93 4.30
N LEU A 320 19.93 15.64 4.41
CA LEU A 320 21.01 15.08 5.22
C LEU A 320 22.21 14.70 4.34
N GLY A 321 23.37 14.48 4.97
CA GLY A 321 24.53 13.92 4.28
C GLY A 321 25.22 14.89 3.31
N GLN A 322 24.90 16.19 3.37
CA GLN A 322 25.72 17.22 2.74
C GLN A 322 27.09 17.22 3.44
N GLU A 323 28.15 16.90 2.70
CA GLU A 323 29.50 17.19 3.19
C GLU A 323 29.55 18.70 3.45
N GLU A 324 29.78 19.10 4.70
CA GLU A 324 30.19 20.48 4.99
C GLU A 324 31.48 20.71 4.19
N VAL A 325 31.37 21.41 3.06
CA VAL A 325 32.52 22.08 2.46
C VAL A 325 32.88 23.20 3.43
N GLY A 326 33.57 22.84 4.51
CA GLY A 326 34.17 23.80 5.42
C GLY A 326 35.01 24.79 4.60
N PRO A 327 35.02 26.08 4.98
CA PRO A 327 35.70 27.09 4.19
C PRO A 327 37.14 26.65 3.95
N LEU A 328 37.54 26.59 2.68
CA LEU A 328 38.92 26.37 2.26
C LEU A 328 39.79 27.37 3.02
N VAL A 329 40.44 26.93 4.09
CA VAL A 329 41.47 27.69 4.76
C VAL A 329 42.59 27.84 3.73
N GLY A 330 42.66 29.03 3.14
CA GLY A 330 43.73 29.40 2.23
C GLY A 330 45.09 29.21 2.93
N PRO A 331 46.16 28.90 2.16
CA PRO A 331 47.46 28.65 2.75
C PRO A 331 47.91 29.88 3.55
N ALA A 332 48.30 29.65 4.80
CA ALA A 332 48.89 30.68 5.64
C ALA A 332 50.21 31.18 5.00
N GLU A 333 50.30 32.49 4.79
CA GLU A 333 51.57 33.19 4.52
C GLU A 333 52.44 33.27 5.78
#